data_AF-A0AAU7UEQ4-F1
#
_entry.id   AF-A0AAU7UEQ4-F1
#
_cell.length_a   1.000
_cell.length_b   1.000
_cell.length_c   1.000
_cell.angle_alpha   90.00
_cell.angle_beta   90.00
_cell.angle_gamma   90.00
#
_symmetry.space_group_name_H-M   'P 1'
#
loop_
_entity.id
_entity.type
_entity.pdbx_description
1 polymer ?
#
loop_
_entity_poly.entity_id
_entity_poly.type
_entity_poly.pdbx_seq_one_letter_code
_entity_poly.pdbx_strand_id
1 'polypeptide(L)'
;MQKLIVWASLAALLVSCGQQSTATPDPWVAGYAAAPPAPWAASAPTLSALSLTPGTNTLFYEKTTAAQNGWGPIEVNRSNGGRTQLDGNPLTVGGKVFARGFGLHAPALLSYDLKPQPGTRCTALSLGFGVDDEVGDRGSVQFELSINGAPTFRSLTQTGRDAPQQQTFPLPAGDVSIRIVVNDAGDGAFYDHADLLNPTIQCEAVTQPIITLDQSALTVFHTHTARLHATFSGFPAGTVALSLQDVGSGHPGLQLLTGSVTLTGSGPQTREIVVAEPDMPPFFIPNYLDNLQGQYRLVGQAGSVQASSSALAVKVQTVKVETRFEPPLSSGHPGDTVHVVAVVRTTPPVEFLTPITIQPSTSSDAEATVTGPTTLVAGELRAPVDIVLRDTGLDPMTTITQSYIAQSGNFVGYRLPWYGTNTTELRWTLLP
;
A
#
# COMPACT_ATOMS: atom_id res chain seq x y z
N MET A 1 27.44 65.58 -19.27
CA MET A 1 27.34 64.24 -18.65
C MET A 1 26.32 63.45 -19.44
N GLN A 2 26.76 62.55 -20.32
CA GLN A 2 25.91 61.70 -21.13
C GLN A 2 26.65 60.36 -21.23
N LYS A 3 26.17 59.34 -20.50
CA LYS A 3 26.76 58.00 -20.51
C LYS A 3 25.90 57.10 -21.41
N LEU A 4 26.48 56.68 -22.53
CA LEU A 4 26.06 55.51 -23.29
C LEU A 4 26.27 54.25 -22.44
N ILE A 5 25.29 53.35 -22.42
CA ILE A 5 25.48 51.96 -21.99
C ILE A 5 25.16 51.08 -23.19
N VAL A 6 26.19 50.39 -23.66
CA VAL A 6 26.19 49.43 -24.77
C VAL A 6 25.77 48.07 -24.24
N TRP A 7 24.85 47.43 -24.94
CA TRP A 7 24.40 46.05 -24.72
C TRP A 7 25.48 45.07 -25.20
N ALA A 8 25.88 44.12 -24.34
CA ALA A 8 26.74 43.00 -24.71
C ALA A 8 25.96 41.69 -24.58
N SER A 9 25.61 41.09 -25.71
CA SER A 9 25.01 39.76 -25.83
C SER A 9 26.11 38.72 -25.81
N LEU A 10 26.14 37.86 -24.79
CA LEU A 10 27.10 36.76 -24.67
C LEU A 10 26.55 35.53 -25.43
N ALA A 11 27.12 35.22 -26.59
CA ALA A 11 26.84 34.00 -27.33
C ALA A 11 27.78 32.88 -26.85
N ALA A 12 27.24 31.85 -26.19
CA ALA A 12 27.99 30.66 -25.81
C ALA A 12 28.01 29.65 -26.97
N LEU A 13 29.21 29.40 -27.51
CA LEU A 13 29.49 28.32 -28.45
C LEU A 13 29.61 26.99 -27.67
N LEU A 14 28.63 26.11 -27.82
CA LEU A 14 28.71 24.71 -27.38
C LEU A 14 29.44 23.89 -28.46
N VAL A 15 30.71 23.58 -28.23
CA VAL A 15 31.45 22.59 -29.00
C VAL A 15 31.10 21.21 -28.43
N SER A 16 30.23 20.49 -29.13
CA SER A 16 29.95 19.08 -28.87
C SER A 16 31.11 18.23 -29.39
N CYS A 17 31.95 17.71 -28.48
CA CYS A 17 32.80 16.56 -28.79
C CYS A 17 31.90 15.32 -28.99
N GLY A 18 31.65 14.96 -30.25
CA GLY A 18 31.05 13.67 -30.58
C GLY A 18 32.03 12.54 -30.28
N GLN A 19 31.91 11.91 -29.12
CA GLN A 19 32.49 10.58 -28.92
C GLN A 19 31.65 9.58 -29.71
N GLN A 20 32.21 9.06 -30.79
CA GLN A 20 31.72 7.82 -31.39
C GLN A 20 31.78 6.74 -30.31
N SER A 21 30.61 6.30 -29.83
CA SER A 21 30.51 5.09 -29.03
C SER A 21 30.88 3.92 -29.93
N THR A 22 32.14 3.49 -29.87
CA THR A 22 32.52 2.16 -30.34
C THR A 22 31.75 1.16 -29.48
N ALA A 23 30.70 0.56 -30.02
CA ALA A 23 30.00 -0.54 -29.38
C ALA A 23 31.04 -1.62 -29.06
N THR A 24 31.23 -1.93 -27.78
CA THR A 24 31.99 -3.11 -27.38
C THR A 24 31.34 -4.34 -27.98
N PRO A 25 32.09 -5.22 -28.68
CA PRO A 25 31.56 -6.49 -29.17
C PRO A 25 30.91 -7.26 -28.02
N ASP A 26 29.70 -7.77 -28.25
CA ASP A 26 28.98 -8.59 -27.27
C ASP A 26 29.86 -9.79 -26.88
N PRO A 27 30.27 -9.93 -25.59
CA PRO A 27 31.20 -10.96 -25.16
C PRO A 27 30.65 -12.39 -25.36
N TRP A 28 29.36 -12.55 -25.67
CA TRP A 28 28.73 -13.83 -25.95
C TRP A 28 28.62 -14.17 -27.44
N VAL A 29 28.81 -13.21 -28.34
CA VAL A 29 28.93 -13.45 -29.80
C VAL A 29 30.39 -13.68 -30.20
N ALA A 30 31.34 -13.23 -29.37
CA ALA A 30 32.77 -13.23 -29.64
C ALA A 30 33.44 -14.63 -29.73
N GLY A 31 32.70 -15.72 -29.49
CA GLY A 31 33.22 -17.10 -29.51
C GLY A 31 32.88 -17.91 -30.77
N TYR A 32 32.05 -17.42 -31.68
CA TYR A 32 31.53 -18.20 -32.81
C TYR A 32 32.22 -17.79 -34.12
N ALA A 33 32.86 -18.75 -34.79
CA ALA A 33 33.49 -18.55 -36.08
C ALA A 33 32.44 -18.52 -37.20
N ALA A 34 31.69 -17.42 -37.31
CA ALA A 34 30.77 -17.20 -38.42
C ALA A 34 30.90 -15.77 -38.96
N ALA A 35 30.59 -15.61 -40.25
CA ALA A 35 30.63 -14.36 -41.02
C ALA A 35 30.03 -13.16 -40.27
N PRO A 36 30.48 -11.91 -40.57
CA PRO A 36 29.94 -10.73 -39.91
C PRO A 36 28.41 -10.72 -39.98
N PRO A 37 27.70 -10.58 -38.83
CA PRO A 37 26.25 -10.56 -38.81
C PRO A 37 25.77 -9.44 -39.73
N ALA A 38 24.86 -9.74 -40.66
CA ALA A 38 24.23 -8.70 -41.43
C ALA A 38 23.36 -7.87 -40.47
N PRO A 39 23.64 -6.56 -40.26
CA PRO A 39 22.74 -5.71 -39.50
C PRO A 39 21.48 -5.53 -40.34
N TRP A 40 20.45 -6.32 -40.05
CA TRP A 40 19.14 -6.09 -40.63
C TRP A 40 18.39 -5.11 -39.72
N ALA A 41 18.15 -3.92 -40.23
CA ALA A 41 17.19 -3.00 -39.65
C ALA A 41 15.89 -3.16 -40.45
N ALA A 42 14.90 -3.84 -39.88
CA ALA A 42 13.54 -3.72 -40.41
C ALA A 42 13.16 -2.24 -40.38
N SER A 43 12.73 -1.69 -41.52
CA SER A 43 11.71 -0.65 -41.44
C SER A 43 10.44 -1.37 -41.02
N ALA A 44 10.25 -1.52 -39.71
CA ALA A 44 9.04 -2.11 -39.18
C ALA A 44 7.85 -1.33 -39.75
N PRO A 45 6.74 -1.97 -40.18
CA PRO A 45 5.48 -1.25 -40.25
C PRO A 45 5.29 -0.52 -38.92
N THR A 46 4.65 0.65 -38.92
CA THR A 46 4.30 1.40 -37.70
C THR A 46 3.33 0.58 -36.85
N LEU A 47 3.85 -0.46 -36.20
CA LEU A 47 3.19 -1.27 -35.20
C LEU A 47 3.40 -0.58 -33.87
N SER A 48 2.29 -0.21 -33.24
CA SER A 48 2.30 0.20 -31.84
C SER A 48 2.84 -0.98 -31.02
N ALA A 49 3.78 -0.70 -30.11
CA ALA A 49 4.26 -1.68 -29.13
C ALA A 49 3.07 -2.40 -28.47
N LEU A 50 3.23 -3.70 -28.21
CA LEU A 50 2.12 -4.50 -27.73
C LEU A 50 1.64 -3.97 -26.37
N SER A 51 0.33 -3.74 -26.38
CA SER A 51 -0.56 -3.79 -25.25
C SER A 51 -0.45 -5.02 -24.34
N LEU A 52 0.61 -5.27 -23.55
CA LEU A 52 0.63 -6.45 -22.67
C LEU A 52 -0.51 -6.35 -21.64
N THR A 53 -1.62 -7.04 -21.93
CA THR A 53 -2.91 -6.97 -21.23
C THR A 53 -3.25 -8.31 -20.58
N PRO A 54 -4.22 -8.38 -19.65
CA PRO A 54 -4.63 -9.66 -19.07
C PRO A 54 -5.07 -10.66 -20.14
N GLY A 55 -4.57 -11.90 -20.06
CA GLY A 55 -4.78 -12.95 -21.06
C GLY A 55 -3.49 -13.39 -21.76
N THR A 56 -3.65 -14.12 -22.85
CA THR A 56 -2.52 -14.60 -23.67
C THR A 56 -2.16 -13.54 -24.73
N ASN A 57 -0.95 -13.01 -24.62
CA ASN A 57 -0.36 -12.05 -25.54
C ASN A 57 0.63 -12.78 -26.44
N THR A 58 0.80 -12.34 -27.69
CA THR A 58 1.77 -12.95 -28.61
C THR A 58 2.99 -12.04 -28.77
N LEU A 59 4.21 -12.59 -28.78
CA LEU A 59 5.42 -11.80 -29.07
C LEU A 59 5.49 -11.33 -30.53
N PHE A 60 4.60 -11.83 -31.39
CA PHE A 60 4.53 -11.48 -32.81
C PHE A 60 4.40 -9.98 -33.10
N TYR A 61 3.63 -9.25 -32.27
CA TYR A 61 3.42 -7.81 -32.42
C TYR A 61 4.35 -6.99 -31.52
N GLU A 62 5.20 -7.65 -30.73
CA GLU A 62 6.09 -6.96 -29.80
C GLU A 62 7.30 -6.41 -30.56
N LYS A 63 7.72 -5.20 -30.18
CA LYS A 63 8.89 -4.58 -30.77
C LYS A 63 10.15 -5.25 -30.22
N THR A 64 10.93 -5.87 -31.10
CA THR A 64 12.26 -6.38 -30.73
C THR A 64 13.20 -5.22 -30.38
N THR A 65 13.94 -5.34 -29.30
CA THR A 65 15.01 -4.40 -28.93
C THR A 65 16.31 -4.70 -29.64
N ALA A 66 16.53 -5.96 -30.03
CA ALA A 66 17.59 -6.39 -30.94
C ALA A 66 17.10 -7.58 -31.75
N ALA A 67 17.50 -7.64 -33.01
CA ALA A 67 17.21 -8.76 -33.89
C ALA A 67 18.40 -8.96 -34.84
N GLN A 68 18.96 -10.16 -34.91
CA GLN A 68 20.09 -10.50 -35.78
C GLN A 68 19.92 -11.92 -36.31
N ASN A 69 20.42 -12.17 -37.51
CA ASN A 69 20.34 -13.47 -38.16
C ASN A 69 21.64 -13.76 -38.89
N GLY A 70 22.05 -15.02 -38.94
CA GLY A 70 23.30 -15.44 -39.57
C GLY A 70 23.22 -15.39 -41.10
N TRP A 71 22.01 -15.61 -41.64
CA TRP A 71 21.74 -15.53 -43.07
C TRP A 71 20.35 -14.94 -43.32
N GLY A 72 20.28 -13.93 -44.17
CA GLY A 72 19.00 -13.34 -44.54
C GLY A 72 18.32 -12.52 -43.43
N PRO A 73 17.14 -11.94 -43.73
CA PRO A 73 16.30 -11.37 -42.71
C PRO A 73 15.68 -12.46 -41.80
N ILE A 74 15.29 -12.06 -40.59
CA ILE A 74 14.38 -12.88 -39.77
C ILE A 74 13.01 -12.82 -40.43
N GLU A 75 12.44 -13.99 -40.68
CA GLU A 75 11.16 -14.13 -41.35
C GLU A 75 10.02 -14.27 -40.36
N VAL A 76 8.90 -13.61 -40.64
CA VAL A 76 7.77 -13.50 -39.72
C VAL A 76 6.63 -14.37 -40.23
N ASN A 77 6.23 -15.37 -39.46
CA ASN A 77 5.31 -16.47 -39.85
C ASN A 77 5.76 -17.32 -41.04
N ARG A 78 7.07 -17.34 -41.33
CA ARG A 78 7.71 -18.09 -42.41
C ARG A 78 9.08 -18.56 -41.96
N SER A 79 9.56 -19.68 -42.50
CA SER A 79 10.94 -20.16 -42.33
C SER A 79 11.94 -19.15 -42.91
N ASN A 80 13.23 -19.31 -42.66
CA ASN A 80 14.25 -18.48 -43.30
C ASN A 80 14.43 -18.89 -44.78
N GLY A 81 14.01 -18.05 -45.74
CA GLY A 81 14.11 -18.36 -47.17
C GLY A 81 15.43 -17.92 -47.85
N GLY A 82 16.34 -17.34 -47.07
CA GLY A 82 17.62 -16.85 -47.56
C GLY A 82 17.69 -15.34 -47.68
N ARG A 83 18.08 -14.82 -48.84
CA ARG A 83 18.59 -13.43 -48.91
C ARG A 83 17.51 -12.35 -48.88
N THR A 84 16.29 -12.66 -49.28
CA THR A 84 15.24 -11.66 -49.53
C THR A 84 14.22 -11.72 -48.42
N GLN A 85 13.55 -10.61 -48.12
CA GLN A 85 12.44 -10.66 -47.18
C GLN A 85 11.23 -11.36 -47.81
N LEU A 86 10.50 -12.14 -47.01
CA LEU A 86 9.28 -12.88 -47.37
C LEU A 86 9.50 -13.97 -48.43
N ASP A 87 10.72 -14.48 -48.59
CA ASP A 87 11.03 -15.61 -49.50
C ASP A 87 10.93 -16.99 -48.82
N GLY A 88 10.70 -17.02 -47.50
CA GLY A 88 10.56 -18.23 -46.70
C GLY A 88 9.29 -19.04 -46.95
N ASN A 89 9.39 -20.35 -46.68
CA ASN A 89 8.31 -21.33 -46.69
C ASN A 89 7.42 -21.19 -45.43
N PRO A 90 6.28 -21.90 -45.34
CA PRO A 90 5.57 -22.03 -44.07
C PRO A 90 6.49 -22.64 -43.00
N LEU A 91 6.39 -22.16 -41.76
CA LEU A 91 7.13 -22.73 -40.61
C LEU A 91 6.75 -24.20 -40.44
N THR A 92 7.71 -25.10 -40.58
CA THR A 92 7.47 -26.55 -40.55
C THR A 92 8.54 -27.26 -39.74
N VAL A 93 8.15 -27.99 -38.70
CA VAL A 93 9.12 -28.74 -37.87
C VAL A 93 8.56 -30.11 -37.56
N GLY A 94 9.32 -31.16 -37.88
CA GLY A 94 8.94 -32.55 -37.66
C GLY A 94 7.63 -32.92 -38.38
N GLY A 95 7.40 -32.35 -39.56
CA GLY A 95 6.20 -32.52 -40.38
C GLY A 95 4.96 -31.75 -39.91
N LYS A 96 5.09 -30.87 -38.91
CA LYS A 96 3.98 -30.05 -38.40
C LYS A 96 4.11 -28.62 -38.90
N VAL A 97 3.02 -28.08 -39.45
CA VAL A 97 2.93 -26.69 -39.88
C VAL A 97 2.53 -25.79 -38.71
N PHE A 98 3.23 -24.66 -38.54
CA PHE A 98 2.91 -23.65 -37.55
C PHE A 98 2.51 -22.34 -38.23
N ALA A 99 1.33 -21.83 -37.90
CA ALA A 99 0.83 -20.60 -38.51
C ALA A 99 1.56 -19.33 -38.03
N ARG A 100 2.23 -19.40 -36.87
CA ARG A 100 2.88 -18.25 -36.25
C ARG A 100 4.24 -18.58 -35.67
N GLY A 101 5.18 -17.67 -35.85
CA GLY A 101 6.54 -17.81 -35.37
C GLY A 101 7.52 -16.92 -36.10
N PHE A 102 8.80 -17.22 -35.93
CA PHE A 102 9.91 -16.54 -36.57
C PHE A 102 10.85 -17.57 -37.20
N GLY A 103 11.13 -17.42 -38.49
CA GLY A 103 12.14 -18.17 -39.21
C GLY A 103 13.50 -17.49 -39.05
N LEU A 104 14.46 -18.23 -38.54
CA LEU A 104 15.79 -17.81 -38.14
C LEU A 104 16.83 -18.65 -38.89
N HIS A 105 18.06 -18.17 -38.88
CA HIS A 105 19.23 -18.90 -39.34
C HIS A 105 20.38 -18.68 -38.36
N ALA A 106 20.92 -19.76 -37.79
CA ALA A 106 22.00 -19.63 -36.82
C ALA A 106 23.26 -19.00 -37.43
N PRO A 107 24.05 -18.23 -36.66
CA PRO A 107 23.71 -17.70 -35.34
C PRO A 107 22.63 -16.61 -35.43
N ALA A 108 21.63 -16.66 -34.55
CA ALA A 108 20.54 -15.68 -34.50
C ALA A 108 20.31 -15.13 -33.08
N LEU A 109 19.74 -13.93 -33.01
CA LEU A 109 19.40 -13.23 -31.76
C LEU A 109 18.04 -12.55 -31.90
N LEU A 110 17.18 -12.74 -30.91
CA LEU A 110 15.97 -11.95 -30.68
C LEU A 110 15.92 -11.47 -29.23
N SER A 111 15.78 -10.17 -29.03
CA SER A 111 15.61 -9.56 -27.70
C SER A 111 14.33 -8.75 -27.61
N TYR A 112 13.67 -8.79 -26.45
CA TYR A 112 12.45 -8.05 -26.14
C TYR A 112 12.53 -7.43 -24.75
N ASP A 113 11.99 -6.23 -24.59
CA ASP A 113 11.73 -5.62 -23.28
C ASP A 113 10.22 -5.56 -23.06
N LEU A 114 9.72 -6.47 -22.23
CA LEU A 114 8.31 -6.61 -21.91
C LEU A 114 7.90 -5.64 -20.80
N LYS A 115 6.91 -4.81 -21.09
CA LYS A 115 6.36 -3.81 -20.16
C LYS A 115 4.85 -4.02 -19.99
N PRO A 116 4.42 -4.75 -18.94
CA PRO A 116 3.00 -4.95 -18.66
C PRO A 116 2.27 -3.61 -18.50
N GLN A 117 1.01 -3.53 -18.92
CA GLN A 117 0.19 -2.36 -18.61
C GLN A 117 -0.01 -2.18 -17.09
N PRO A 118 -0.27 -0.95 -16.60
CA PRO A 118 -0.71 -0.75 -15.23
C PRO A 118 -1.88 -1.67 -14.87
N GLY A 119 -1.78 -2.36 -13.72
CA GLY A 119 -2.78 -3.35 -13.31
C GLY A 119 -2.70 -4.68 -14.05
N THR A 120 -1.61 -4.98 -14.76
CA THR A 120 -1.34 -6.28 -15.40
C THR A 120 -0.04 -6.86 -14.88
N ARG A 121 -0.01 -8.18 -14.68
CA ARG A 121 1.20 -8.93 -14.34
C ARG A 121 1.37 -10.07 -15.34
N CYS A 122 2.55 -10.18 -15.94
CA CYS A 122 2.87 -11.31 -16.80
C CYS A 122 3.57 -12.40 -15.99
N THR A 123 3.18 -13.66 -16.23
CA THR A 123 3.53 -14.79 -15.35
C THR A 123 4.28 -15.89 -16.07
N ALA A 124 4.17 -16.00 -17.39
CA ALA A 124 4.86 -17.02 -18.15
C ALA A 124 5.17 -16.59 -19.59
N LEU A 125 6.32 -17.05 -20.10
CA LEU A 125 6.67 -17.10 -21.52
C LEU A 125 6.52 -18.54 -21.99
N SER A 126 5.76 -18.78 -23.05
CA SER A 126 5.68 -20.07 -23.73
C SER A 126 6.14 -19.93 -25.17
N LEU A 127 6.96 -20.86 -25.64
CA LEU A 127 7.43 -20.90 -27.03
C LEU A 127 7.76 -22.34 -27.41
N GLY A 128 7.61 -22.64 -28.69
CA GLY A 128 8.18 -23.85 -29.29
C GLY A 128 9.39 -23.53 -30.14
N PHE A 129 10.17 -24.56 -30.50
CA PHE A 129 11.32 -24.40 -31.36
C PHE A 129 11.73 -25.71 -32.05
N GLY A 130 12.49 -25.60 -33.14
CA GLY A 130 13.16 -26.71 -33.82
C GLY A 130 13.87 -26.26 -35.10
N VAL A 131 14.41 -27.23 -35.84
CA VAL A 131 15.00 -27.02 -37.17
C VAL A 131 13.89 -27.14 -38.22
N ASP A 132 13.82 -26.22 -39.18
CA ASP A 132 12.77 -26.24 -40.20
C ASP A 132 12.94 -27.45 -41.16
N ASP A 133 11.82 -28.03 -41.60
CA ASP A 133 11.80 -29.23 -42.43
C ASP A 133 12.42 -29.00 -43.83
N GLU A 134 12.53 -27.76 -44.30
CA GLU A 134 13.08 -27.44 -45.64
C GLU A 134 14.55 -27.82 -45.79
N VAL A 135 15.28 -27.87 -44.67
CA VAL A 135 16.69 -28.30 -44.68
C VAL A 135 16.85 -29.82 -44.52
N GLY A 136 15.78 -30.55 -44.20
CA GLY A 136 15.84 -31.97 -43.86
C GLY A 136 16.81 -32.24 -42.70
N ASP A 137 17.47 -33.39 -42.71
CA ASP A 137 18.38 -33.80 -41.60
C ASP A 137 19.73 -33.07 -41.54
N ARG A 138 19.91 -31.95 -42.27
CA ARG A 138 21.22 -31.30 -42.46
C ARG A 138 21.54 -30.24 -41.41
N GLY A 139 20.53 -29.55 -40.89
CA GLY A 139 20.70 -28.44 -39.96
C GLY A 139 20.90 -28.90 -38.51
N SER A 140 21.63 -28.11 -37.74
CA SER A 140 22.00 -28.41 -36.37
C SER A 140 22.08 -27.13 -35.55
N VAL A 141 21.21 -26.98 -34.53
CA VAL A 141 21.12 -25.74 -33.74
C VAL A 141 20.96 -25.99 -32.26
N GLN A 142 21.26 -24.99 -31.45
CA GLN A 142 20.90 -24.97 -30.04
C GLN A 142 20.25 -23.64 -29.65
N PHE A 143 19.16 -23.73 -28.91
CA PHE A 143 18.39 -22.60 -28.43
C PHE A 143 18.80 -22.25 -27.00
N GLU A 144 19.03 -20.98 -26.75
CA GLU A 144 19.36 -20.43 -25.45
C GLU A 144 18.41 -19.29 -25.12
N LEU A 145 17.96 -19.23 -23.87
CA LEU A 145 17.08 -18.18 -23.34
C LEU A 145 17.68 -17.62 -22.06
N SER A 146 17.73 -16.29 -21.98
CA SER A 146 17.91 -15.58 -20.72
C SER A 146 16.76 -14.62 -20.42
N ILE A 147 16.44 -14.51 -19.13
CA ILE A 147 15.40 -13.64 -18.60
C ILE A 147 16.09 -12.69 -17.62
N ASN A 148 15.94 -11.37 -17.81
CA ASN A 148 16.63 -10.35 -17.04
C ASN A 148 18.16 -10.55 -16.99
N GLY A 149 18.74 -11.04 -18.09
CA GLY A 149 20.15 -11.36 -18.22
C GLY A 149 20.61 -12.68 -17.56
N ALA A 150 19.74 -13.36 -16.80
CA ALA A 150 20.06 -14.65 -16.20
C ALA A 150 19.80 -15.81 -17.19
N PRO A 151 20.80 -16.69 -17.46
CA PRO A 151 20.59 -17.88 -18.28
C PRO A 151 19.50 -18.76 -17.67
N THR A 152 18.40 -18.93 -18.40
CA THR A 152 17.20 -19.65 -17.92
C THR A 152 17.06 -21.01 -18.59
N PHE A 153 17.47 -21.12 -19.86
CA PHE A 153 17.35 -22.36 -20.61
C PHE A 153 18.41 -22.48 -21.69
N ARG A 154 18.82 -23.73 -21.95
CA ARG A 154 19.65 -24.15 -23.07
C ARG A 154 19.15 -25.52 -23.53
N SER A 155 18.83 -25.67 -24.81
CA SER A 155 18.41 -26.95 -25.35
C SER A 155 19.59 -27.92 -25.50
N LEU A 156 19.29 -29.21 -25.70
CA LEU A 156 20.23 -30.09 -26.39
C LEU A 156 20.34 -29.64 -27.87
N THR A 157 21.36 -30.11 -28.58
CA THR A 157 21.42 -29.94 -30.04
C THR A 157 20.12 -30.46 -30.66
N GLN A 158 19.52 -29.63 -31.50
CA GLN A 158 18.34 -29.95 -32.30
C GLN A 158 18.77 -30.14 -33.74
N THR A 159 18.18 -31.12 -34.40
CA THR A 159 18.43 -31.45 -35.80
C THR A 159 17.10 -31.53 -36.55
N GLY A 160 17.12 -31.56 -37.88
CA GLY A 160 15.90 -31.77 -38.69
C GLY A 160 15.18 -33.11 -38.46
N ARG A 161 15.76 -34.03 -37.67
CA ARG A 161 15.10 -35.28 -37.25
C ARG A 161 14.23 -35.11 -36.02
N ASP A 162 14.43 -34.05 -35.26
CA ASP A 162 13.79 -33.88 -33.96
C ASP A 162 12.36 -33.35 -34.13
N ALA A 163 11.46 -33.85 -33.27
CA ALA A 163 10.12 -33.29 -33.17
C ALA A 163 10.17 -31.88 -32.56
N PRO A 164 9.22 -30.99 -32.90
CA PRO A 164 9.18 -29.64 -32.33
C PRO A 164 9.08 -29.72 -30.81
N GLN A 165 9.94 -28.95 -30.14
CA GLN A 165 9.93 -28.82 -28.69
C GLN A 165 9.01 -27.68 -28.27
N GLN A 166 8.43 -27.77 -27.08
CA GLN A 166 7.60 -26.72 -26.47
C GLN A 166 8.06 -26.51 -25.03
N GLN A 167 8.32 -25.25 -24.65
CA GLN A 167 8.76 -24.89 -23.30
C GLN A 167 7.91 -23.75 -22.73
N THR A 168 7.78 -23.72 -21.41
CA THR A 168 7.13 -22.64 -20.67
C THR A 168 8.00 -22.24 -19.49
N PHE A 169 8.27 -20.95 -19.37
CA PHE A 169 9.17 -20.37 -18.38
C PHE A 169 8.41 -19.38 -17.50
N PRO A 170 8.52 -19.45 -16.17
CA PRO A 170 7.94 -18.46 -15.28
C PRO A 170 8.62 -17.10 -15.46
N LEU A 171 7.85 -16.02 -15.41
CA LEU A 171 8.36 -14.65 -15.48
C LEU A 171 8.38 -14.01 -14.08
N PRO A 172 9.42 -13.23 -13.74
CA PRO A 172 9.41 -12.41 -12.54
C PRO A 172 8.37 -11.30 -12.66
N ALA A 173 8.00 -10.69 -11.52
CA ALA A 173 7.08 -9.56 -11.51
C ALA A 173 7.75 -8.29 -12.07
N GLY A 174 6.96 -7.43 -12.72
CA GLY A 174 7.41 -6.14 -13.26
C GLY A 174 7.86 -6.24 -14.72
N ASP A 175 8.71 -5.29 -15.13
CA ASP A 175 9.32 -5.28 -16.46
C ASP A 175 10.31 -6.43 -16.61
N VAL A 176 10.31 -7.06 -17.79
CA VAL A 176 11.15 -8.25 -18.05
C VAL A 176 11.88 -8.09 -19.38
N SER A 177 13.19 -8.28 -19.38
CA SER A 177 13.95 -8.46 -20.61
C SER A 177 14.09 -9.94 -20.97
N ILE A 178 13.82 -10.28 -22.22
CA ILE A 178 13.97 -11.61 -22.79
C ILE A 178 15.04 -11.54 -23.86
N ARG A 179 15.95 -12.51 -23.86
CA ARG A 179 16.91 -12.70 -24.93
C ARG A 179 16.94 -14.16 -25.35
N ILE A 180 16.68 -14.40 -26.62
CA ILE A 180 16.71 -15.71 -27.28
C ILE A 180 17.89 -15.72 -28.25
N VAL A 181 18.77 -16.70 -28.10
CA VAL A 181 19.92 -16.92 -28.99
C VAL A 181 19.76 -18.30 -29.63
N VAL A 182 20.04 -18.36 -30.93
CA VAL A 182 20.18 -19.64 -31.66
C VAL A 182 21.62 -19.73 -32.11
N ASN A 183 22.33 -20.78 -31.71
CA ASN A 183 23.70 -21.05 -32.14
C ASN A 183 23.74 -22.24 -33.11
N ASP A 184 24.88 -22.39 -33.79
CA ASP A 184 25.17 -23.40 -34.83
C ASP A 184 25.58 -24.77 -34.27
N ALA A 185 25.34 -25.01 -32.97
CA ALA A 185 25.70 -26.21 -32.23
C ALA A 185 27.15 -26.72 -32.40
N GLY A 186 28.06 -25.88 -32.93
CA GLY A 186 29.47 -26.17 -33.12
C GLY A 186 29.85 -26.92 -34.42
N ASP A 187 28.92 -27.16 -35.37
CA ASP A 187 29.26 -27.73 -36.69
C ASP A 187 29.24 -26.72 -37.85
N GLY A 188 28.92 -25.46 -37.53
CA GLY A 188 28.96 -24.32 -38.43
C GLY A 188 27.61 -24.08 -39.11
N ALA A 189 27.38 -22.85 -39.55
CA ALA A 189 26.05 -22.34 -39.89
C ALA A 189 25.33 -22.97 -41.10
N PHE A 190 25.84 -24.01 -41.75
CA PHE A 190 25.23 -24.52 -42.97
C PHE A 190 23.93 -25.27 -42.68
N TYR A 191 22.83 -24.85 -43.31
CA TYR A 191 21.49 -25.45 -43.16
C TYR A 191 20.83 -25.22 -41.80
N ASP A 192 21.30 -24.26 -41.01
CA ASP A 192 20.79 -23.99 -39.65
C ASP A 192 19.53 -23.13 -39.64
N HIS A 193 18.56 -23.50 -40.47
CA HIS A 193 17.25 -22.88 -40.53
C HIS A 193 16.47 -23.31 -39.29
N ALA A 194 16.25 -22.37 -38.39
CA ALA A 194 15.65 -22.60 -37.10
C ALA A 194 14.33 -21.85 -36.99
N ASP A 195 13.33 -22.51 -36.44
CA ASP A 195 12.02 -21.91 -36.24
C ASP A 195 11.75 -21.68 -34.75
N LEU A 196 11.33 -20.46 -34.42
CA LEU A 196 10.73 -20.13 -33.13
C LEU A 196 9.21 -20.14 -33.28
N LEU A 197 8.52 -21.05 -32.60
CA LEU A 197 7.14 -21.42 -32.87
C LEU A 197 6.19 -20.84 -31.83
N ASN A 198 5.16 -20.13 -32.28
CA ASN A 198 4.06 -19.58 -31.46
C ASN A 198 4.48 -19.00 -30.09
N PRO A 199 5.40 -18.02 -30.02
CA PRO A 199 5.80 -17.43 -28.76
C PRO A 199 4.68 -16.55 -28.16
N THR A 200 4.31 -16.83 -26.91
CA THR A 200 3.25 -16.15 -26.17
C THR A 200 3.66 -15.77 -24.75
N ILE A 201 3.14 -14.65 -24.25
CA ILE A 201 3.25 -14.19 -22.87
C ILE A 201 1.87 -14.32 -22.20
N GLN A 202 1.79 -15.10 -21.14
CA GLN A 202 0.60 -15.14 -20.30
C GLN A 202 0.66 -14.01 -19.28
N CYS A 203 -0.40 -13.20 -19.23
CA CYS A 203 -0.58 -12.18 -18.21
C CYS A 203 -1.94 -12.28 -17.52
N GLU A 204 -2.05 -11.68 -16.35
CA GLU A 204 -3.23 -11.67 -15.49
C GLU A 204 -3.53 -10.24 -15.03
N ALA A 205 -4.80 -9.97 -14.77
CA ALA A 205 -5.21 -8.71 -14.17
C ALA A 205 -4.78 -8.68 -12.71
N VAL A 206 -4.06 -7.63 -12.32
CA VAL A 206 -3.78 -7.33 -10.93
C VAL A 206 -4.95 -6.49 -10.42
N THR A 207 -5.85 -7.14 -9.68
CA THR A 207 -6.91 -6.41 -8.96
C THR A 207 -6.22 -5.52 -7.92
N GLN A 208 -6.31 -4.20 -8.09
CA GLN A 208 -5.79 -3.30 -7.06
C GLN A 208 -6.60 -3.49 -5.79
N PRO A 209 -5.94 -3.54 -4.61
CA PRO A 209 -6.65 -3.64 -3.35
C PRO A 209 -7.48 -2.38 -3.12
N ILE A 210 -8.72 -2.57 -2.71
CA ILE A 210 -9.66 -1.50 -2.40
C ILE A 210 -10.19 -1.73 -0.99
N ILE A 211 -10.21 -0.65 -0.21
CA ILE A 211 -10.97 -0.56 1.02
C ILE A 211 -12.18 0.33 0.73
N THR A 212 -13.36 -0.11 1.15
CA THR A 212 -14.60 0.68 1.06
C THR A 212 -15.25 0.71 2.44
N LEU A 213 -15.48 1.91 2.97
CA LEU A 213 -16.15 2.09 4.25
C LEU A 213 -17.66 2.14 4.04
N ASP A 214 -18.42 1.57 4.97
CA ASP A 214 -19.89 1.67 5.00
C ASP A 214 -20.37 3.11 5.27
N GLN A 215 -19.51 3.93 5.87
CA GLN A 215 -19.72 5.35 6.10
C GLN A 215 -18.43 6.15 5.90
N SER A 216 -18.55 7.34 5.33
CA SER A 216 -17.43 8.28 5.13
C SER A 216 -17.20 9.21 6.31
N ALA A 217 -18.05 9.14 7.34
CA ALA A 217 -17.97 9.92 8.56
C ALA A 217 -18.22 9.04 9.79
N LEU A 218 -17.40 9.20 10.82
CA LEU A 218 -17.51 8.51 12.10
C LEU A 218 -17.67 9.55 13.20
N THR A 219 -18.62 9.34 14.11
CA THR A 219 -18.72 10.12 15.35
C THR A 219 -18.28 9.25 16.52
N VAL A 220 -17.36 9.76 17.33
CA VAL A 220 -16.87 9.10 18.54
C VAL A 220 -17.03 10.04 19.73
N PHE A 221 -17.59 9.55 20.83
CA PHE A 221 -17.60 10.33 22.07
C PHE A 221 -16.23 10.21 22.75
N HIS A 222 -15.78 11.27 23.40
CA HIS A 222 -14.58 11.20 24.25
C HIS A 222 -14.73 10.07 25.28
N THR A 223 -13.65 9.33 25.57
CA THR A 223 -13.65 8.13 26.43
C THR A 223 -14.59 7.00 25.96
N HIS A 224 -14.87 6.94 24.65
CA HIS A 224 -15.64 5.87 24.04
C HIS A 224 -14.95 5.33 22.79
N THR A 225 -15.47 4.19 22.35
CA THR A 225 -15.22 3.63 21.03
C THR A 225 -16.32 4.00 20.04
N ALA A 226 -15.98 4.01 18.77
CA ALA A 226 -16.90 4.07 17.66
C ALA A 226 -16.54 2.98 16.64
N ARG A 227 -17.56 2.52 15.92
CA ARG A 227 -17.45 1.37 15.02
C ARG A 227 -17.93 1.74 13.63
N LEU A 228 -17.26 1.17 12.63
CA LEU A 228 -17.64 1.21 11.22
C LEU A 228 -17.29 -0.12 10.57
N HIS A 229 -17.85 -0.41 9.40
CA HIS A 229 -17.47 -1.58 8.64
C HIS A 229 -16.64 -1.20 7.42
N ALA A 230 -15.54 -1.92 7.20
CA ALA A 230 -14.71 -1.80 6.02
C ALA A 230 -14.81 -3.08 5.18
N THR A 231 -15.07 -2.93 3.89
CA THR A 231 -15.05 -4.01 2.91
C THR A 231 -13.72 -3.99 2.16
N PHE A 232 -13.00 -5.11 2.23
CA PHE A 232 -11.70 -5.32 1.61
C PHE A 232 -11.87 -6.16 0.36
N SER A 233 -11.39 -5.68 -0.79
CA SER A 233 -11.44 -6.40 -2.07
C SER A 233 -10.06 -6.36 -2.73
N GLY A 234 -9.65 -7.44 -3.40
CA GLY A 234 -8.38 -7.49 -4.13
C GLY A 234 -7.13 -7.69 -3.25
N PHE A 235 -7.28 -7.76 -1.93
CA PHE A 235 -6.19 -8.16 -1.03
C PHE A 235 -5.95 -9.67 -1.10
N PRO A 236 -4.71 -10.16 -0.96
CA PRO A 236 -4.46 -11.59 -0.84
C PRO A 236 -5.06 -12.15 0.46
N ALA A 237 -5.26 -13.48 0.50
CA ALA A 237 -5.58 -14.16 1.75
C ALA A 237 -4.44 -13.97 2.78
N GLY A 238 -4.80 -13.77 4.04
CA GLY A 238 -3.86 -13.52 5.13
C GLY A 238 -4.17 -12.24 5.93
N THR A 239 -3.17 -11.75 6.67
CA THR A 239 -3.30 -10.58 7.54
C THR A 239 -3.10 -9.28 6.76
N VAL A 240 -4.05 -8.37 6.91
CA VAL A 240 -3.93 -6.97 6.48
C VAL A 240 -3.71 -6.11 7.72
N ALA A 241 -2.53 -5.49 7.80
CA ALA A 241 -2.23 -4.51 8.84
C ALA A 241 -2.99 -3.21 8.53
N LEU A 242 -3.61 -2.62 9.54
CA LEU A 242 -4.38 -1.40 9.43
C LEU A 242 -3.72 -0.27 10.20
N SER A 243 -3.77 0.94 9.64
CA SER A 243 -3.38 2.16 10.33
C SER A 243 -4.38 3.26 10.03
N LEU A 244 -4.58 4.15 11.00
CA LEU A 244 -5.36 5.36 10.83
C LEU A 244 -4.38 6.53 10.73
N GLN A 245 -4.35 7.18 9.57
CA GLN A 245 -3.39 8.27 9.29
C GLN A 245 -4.11 9.61 9.29
N ASP A 246 -3.63 10.55 10.11
CA ASP A 246 -4.10 11.94 10.11
C ASP A 246 -3.62 12.66 8.83
N VAL A 247 -4.53 13.28 8.09
CA VAL A 247 -4.24 14.01 6.84
C VAL A 247 -3.95 15.50 7.13
N GLY A 248 -3.34 15.78 8.28
CA GLY A 248 -2.98 17.15 8.69
C GLY A 248 -4.11 17.93 9.36
N SER A 249 -5.08 17.22 9.95
CA SER A 249 -6.17 17.83 10.71
C SER A 249 -5.76 18.28 12.12
N GLY A 250 -4.62 17.82 12.62
CA GLY A 250 -4.07 18.32 13.89
C GLY A 250 -4.81 17.78 15.11
N HIS A 251 -5.43 16.61 14.97
CA HIS A 251 -6.09 15.88 16.04
C HIS A 251 -5.26 14.65 16.44
N PRO A 252 -4.29 14.79 17.37
CA PRO A 252 -3.69 13.64 18.00
C PRO A 252 -4.71 13.01 18.97
N GLY A 253 -4.68 11.69 19.17
CA GLY A 253 -5.48 11.04 20.24
C GLY A 253 -6.21 9.77 19.81
N LEU A 254 -6.73 9.72 18.57
CA LEU A 254 -7.48 8.54 18.11
C LEU A 254 -6.58 7.30 18.06
N GLN A 255 -7.10 6.23 18.63
CA GLN A 255 -6.48 4.91 18.61
C GLN A 255 -7.29 3.97 17.73
N LEU A 256 -6.63 3.38 16.73
CA LEU A 256 -7.21 2.30 15.96
C LEU A 256 -7.06 1.00 16.78
N LEU A 257 -8.15 0.53 17.39
CA LEU A 257 -8.14 -0.71 18.16
C LEU A 257 -8.12 -1.94 17.24
N THR A 258 -8.77 -1.87 16.07
CA THR A 258 -8.64 -2.89 15.03
C THR A 258 -7.38 -2.66 14.20
N GLY A 259 -6.21 -2.98 14.76
CA GLY A 259 -4.91 -2.79 14.09
C GLY A 259 -4.62 -3.77 12.95
N SER A 260 -5.43 -4.84 12.79
CA SER A 260 -5.34 -5.74 11.65
C SER A 260 -6.63 -6.54 11.43
N VAL A 261 -6.80 -7.08 10.23
CA VAL A 261 -7.87 -8.02 9.89
C VAL A 261 -7.30 -9.23 9.15
N THR A 262 -7.94 -10.40 9.29
CA THR A 262 -7.59 -11.61 8.53
C THR A 262 -8.63 -11.85 7.42
N LEU A 263 -8.14 -12.03 6.19
CA LEU A 263 -8.93 -12.30 4.99
C LEU A 263 -8.72 -13.74 4.52
N THR A 264 -9.79 -14.40 4.05
CA THR A 264 -9.73 -15.80 3.59
C THR A 264 -9.52 -15.94 2.07
N GLY A 265 -9.54 -14.84 1.32
CA GLY A 265 -9.39 -14.82 -0.14
C GLY A 265 -9.48 -13.40 -0.69
N SER A 266 -9.32 -13.25 -2.01
CA SER A 266 -9.29 -11.95 -2.70
C SER A 266 -10.66 -11.35 -3.05
N GLY A 267 -11.73 -12.12 -2.86
CA GLY A 267 -13.10 -11.62 -2.98
C GLY A 267 -13.44 -10.58 -1.89
N PRO A 268 -14.53 -9.82 -2.06
CA PRO A 268 -14.95 -8.82 -1.08
C PRO A 268 -15.24 -9.42 0.30
N GLN A 269 -14.66 -8.86 1.35
CA GLN A 269 -14.88 -9.28 2.74
C GLN A 269 -15.05 -8.08 3.67
N THR A 270 -16.15 -8.05 4.41
CA THR A 270 -16.45 -6.97 5.35
C THR A 270 -15.95 -7.31 6.76
N ARG A 271 -15.38 -6.33 7.46
CA ARG A 271 -14.88 -6.44 8.84
C ARG A 271 -15.26 -5.20 9.64
N GLU A 272 -15.55 -5.39 10.93
CA GLU A 272 -15.76 -4.29 11.88
C GLU A 272 -14.41 -3.65 12.23
N ILE A 273 -14.35 -2.33 12.14
CA ILE A 273 -13.22 -1.49 12.51
C ILE A 273 -13.62 -0.66 13.71
N VAL A 274 -12.83 -0.78 14.78
CA VAL A 274 -13.07 -0.09 16.05
C VAL A 274 -12.00 0.99 16.23
N VAL A 275 -12.47 2.22 16.42
CA VAL A 275 -11.64 3.39 16.71
C VAL A 275 -12.02 3.90 18.10
N ALA A 276 -11.04 4.24 18.92
CA ALA A 276 -11.25 4.79 20.26
C ALA A 276 -10.71 6.22 20.33
N GLU A 277 -11.34 7.04 21.17
CA GLU A 277 -10.76 8.29 21.67
C GLU A 277 -10.58 8.16 23.20
N PRO A 278 -9.54 7.42 23.65
CA PRO A 278 -9.42 7.07 25.07
C PRO A 278 -8.87 8.20 25.93
N ASP A 279 -8.00 9.04 25.36
CA ASP A 279 -7.22 10.04 26.08
C ASP A 279 -7.25 11.38 25.35
N MET A 280 -7.00 12.46 26.10
CA MET A 280 -6.75 13.77 25.50
C MET A 280 -5.35 13.80 24.86
N PRO A 281 -5.19 14.40 23.66
CA PRO A 281 -3.86 14.64 23.10
C PRO A 281 -2.97 15.46 24.04
N PRO A 282 -1.68 15.09 24.22
CA PRO A 282 -0.77 15.76 25.14
C PRO A 282 -0.36 17.19 24.74
N PHE A 283 -0.73 17.67 23.54
CA PHE A 283 -0.37 18.99 23.02
C PHE A 283 -1.58 19.70 22.39
N PHE A 284 -2.52 20.20 23.21
CA PHE A 284 -3.67 20.96 22.70
C PHE A 284 -3.50 22.48 22.89
N ILE A 285 -3.77 23.24 21.82
CA ILE A 285 -3.62 24.70 21.73
C ILE A 285 -5.00 25.37 21.93
N PRO A 286 -5.11 26.51 22.65
CA PRO A 286 -6.39 27.17 22.88
C PRO A 286 -7.01 27.69 21.56
N ASN A 287 -8.21 27.19 21.18
CA ASN A 287 -9.21 27.72 20.21
C ASN A 287 -9.86 26.68 19.28
N TYR A 288 -9.67 25.37 19.48
CA TYR A 288 -10.15 24.32 18.54
C TYR A 288 -11.47 23.63 18.96
N LEU A 289 -12.44 24.35 19.55
CA LEU A 289 -13.74 23.75 19.89
C LEU A 289 -14.67 23.61 18.66
N ASP A 290 -14.51 24.46 17.63
CA ASP A 290 -15.32 24.39 16.41
C ASP A 290 -14.83 23.33 15.40
N ASN A 291 -13.63 22.79 15.64
CA ASN A 291 -12.96 21.83 14.78
C ASN A 291 -12.70 20.52 15.54
N LEU A 292 -13.62 19.90 16.28
CA LEU A 292 -13.40 18.50 16.75
C LEU A 292 -13.56 17.48 15.61
N GLN A 293 -13.22 17.88 14.38
CA GLN A 293 -13.42 17.12 13.16
C GLN A 293 -12.09 16.98 12.44
N GLY A 294 -11.61 15.75 12.34
CA GLY A 294 -10.38 15.41 11.63
C GLY A 294 -10.67 14.67 10.32
N GLN A 295 -9.75 14.81 9.38
CA GLN A 295 -9.73 14.00 8.16
C GLN A 295 -8.65 12.94 8.30
N TYR A 296 -9.06 11.69 8.21
CA TYR A 296 -8.19 10.54 8.33
C TYR A 296 -8.25 9.68 7.08
N ARG A 297 -7.26 8.81 6.95
CA ARG A 297 -7.29 7.69 6.03
C ARG A 297 -7.15 6.39 6.79
N LEU A 298 -8.10 5.47 6.60
CA LEU A 298 -7.88 4.07 6.97
C LEU A 298 -7.01 3.45 5.88
N VAL A 299 -5.81 3.06 6.23
CA VAL A 299 -4.83 2.46 5.32
C VAL A 299 -4.67 0.98 5.65
N GLY A 300 -4.77 0.12 4.65
CA GLY A 300 -4.52 -1.30 4.77
C GLY A 300 -3.34 -1.76 3.93
N GLN A 301 -2.46 -2.56 4.53
CA GLN A 301 -1.26 -3.11 3.90
C GLN A 301 -1.15 -4.61 4.16
N ALA A 302 -0.86 -5.39 3.12
CA ALA A 302 -0.68 -6.85 3.19
C ALA A 302 0.70 -7.24 2.63
N GLY A 303 1.69 -7.44 3.51
CA GLY A 303 3.06 -7.75 3.10
C GLY A 303 3.63 -6.69 2.14
N SER A 304 4.05 -7.12 0.95
CA SER A 304 4.58 -6.27 -0.13
C SER A 304 3.52 -5.76 -1.12
N VAL A 305 2.24 -6.09 -0.92
CA VAL A 305 1.14 -5.59 -1.78
C VAL A 305 0.97 -4.09 -1.57
N GLN A 306 0.63 -3.37 -2.64
CA GLN A 306 0.37 -1.93 -2.57
C GLN A 306 -0.69 -1.60 -1.51
N ALA A 307 -0.40 -0.59 -0.69
CA ALA A 307 -1.33 -0.12 0.32
C ALA A 307 -2.57 0.49 -0.34
N SER A 308 -3.75 0.19 0.19
CA SER A 308 -5.00 0.84 -0.18
C SER A 308 -5.46 1.76 0.95
N SER A 309 -6.20 2.82 0.62
CA SER A 309 -6.74 3.72 1.65
C SER A 309 -8.13 4.21 1.32
N SER A 310 -8.92 4.46 2.36
CA SER A 310 -10.22 5.14 2.28
C SER A 310 -10.22 6.37 3.16
N ALA A 311 -10.78 7.47 2.66
CA ALA A 311 -10.97 8.67 3.45
C ALA A 311 -12.06 8.46 4.51
N LEU A 312 -11.84 9.01 5.69
CA LEU A 312 -12.74 8.95 6.83
C LEU A 312 -12.72 10.30 7.56
N ALA A 313 -13.85 11.00 7.56
CA ALA A 313 -14.05 12.14 8.44
C ALA A 313 -14.36 11.61 9.85
N VAL A 314 -13.66 12.09 10.88
CA VAL A 314 -13.96 11.70 12.26
C VAL A 314 -14.36 12.94 13.05
N LYS A 315 -15.51 12.88 13.72
CA LYS A 315 -16.00 13.91 14.62
C LYS A 315 -15.95 13.39 16.06
N VAL A 316 -15.20 14.07 16.92
CA VAL A 316 -15.21 13.80 18.35
C VAL A 316 -16.32 14.61 19.01
N GLN A 317 -17.14 13.96 19.84
CA GLN A 317 -18.18 14.59 20.64
C GLN A 317 -17.84 14.55 22.12
N THR A 318 -18.21 15.62 22.81
CA THR A 318 -18.11 15.74 24.25
C THR A 318 -19.20 14.91 24.93
N VAL A 319 -18.91 14.35 26.10
CA VAL A 319 -19.91 13.68 26.95
C VAL A 319 -20.59 14.70 27.87
N LYS A 320 -21.87 14.49 28.20
CA LYS A 320 -22.50 15.26 29.29
C LYS A 320 -22.00 14.72 30.63
N VAL A 321 -21.66 15.57 31.60
CA VAL A 321 -21.14 15.17 32.91
C VAL A 321 -22.04 15.69 34.04
N GLU A 322 -22.40 14.80 34.96
CA GLU A 322 -23.18 15.09 36.17
C GLU A 322 -22.42 14.56 37.39
N THR A 323 -22.38 15.34 38.47
CA THR A 323 -21.64 14.99 39.69
C THR A 323 -22.53 15.08 40.92
N ARG A 324 -22.28 14.23 41.92
CA ARG A 324 -22.99 14.23 43.21
C ARG A 324 -22.15 13.58 44.31
N PHE A 325 -22.50 13.86 45.55
CA PHE A 325 -22.04 13.09 46.71
C PHE A 325 -23.11 12.10 47.18
N GLU A 326 -22.65 10.95 47.69
CA GLU A 326 -23.48 9.94 48.34
C GLU A 326 -22.94 9.62 49.74
N PRO A 327 -23.70 9.87 50.82
CA PRO A 327 -24.98 10.57 50.83
C PRO A 327 -24.83 12.09 50.49
N PRO A 328 -25.88 12.74 49.94
CA PRO A 328 -25.84 14.18 49.61
C PRO A 328 -26.04 15.08 50.83
N LEU A 329 -26.48 14.51 51.96
CA LEU A 329 -26.70 15.18 53.24
C LEU A 329 -25.93 14.42 54.34
N SER A 330 -25.17 15.17 55.14
CA SER A 330 -24.48 14.66 56.33
C SER A 330 -24.82 15.49 57.58
N SER A 331 -24.20 15.16 58.72
CA SER A 331 -24.28 15.95 59.96
C SER A 331 -22.99 15.78 60.74
N GLY A 332 -22.55 16.83 61.43
CA GLY A 332 -21.35 16.79 62.27
C GLY A 332 -21.06 18.11 62.95
N HIS A 333 -20.00 18.14 63.73
CA HIS A 333 -19.41 19.32 64.33
C HIS A 333 -18.33 19.92 63.40
N PRO A 334 -18.02 21.22 63.53
CA PRO A 334 -16.89 21.82 62.82
C PRO A 334 -15.59 21.09 63.13
N GLY A 335 -14.82 20.76 62.09
CA GLY A 335 -13.59 19.98 62.19
C GLY A 335 -13.78 18.47 62.07
N ASP A 336 -15.01 17.96 62.11
CA ASP A 336 -15.28 16.53 61.86
C ASP A 336 -14.97 16.17 60.41
N THR A 337 -14.44 14.97 60.19
CA THR A 337 -14.32 14.40 58.85
C THR A 337 -15.56 13.59 58.53
N VAL A 338 -16.24 13.94 57.44
CA VAL A 338 -17.32 13.13 56.89
C VAL A 338 -16.82 12.31 55.70
N HIS A 339 -17.23 11.05 55.68
CA HIS A 339 -16.89 10.11 54.61
C HIS A 339 -18.06 10.03 53.62
N VAL A 340 -17.80 10.40 52.37
CA VAL A 340 -18.79 10.37 51.29
C VAL A 340 -18.20 9.69 50.06
N VAL A 341 -19.06 9.34 49.11
CA VAL A 341 -18.65 8.86 47.78
C VAL A 341 -18.95 9.94 46.77
N ALA A 342 -17.93 10.40 46.04
CA ALA A 342 -18.15 11.20 44.84
C ALA A 342 -18.55 10.29 43.69
N VAL A 343 -19.63 10.66 43.00
CA VAL A 343 -20.12 9.95 41.83
C VAL A 343 -20.11 10.89 40.63
N VAL A 344 -19.49 10.44 39.55
CA VAL A 344 -19.46 11.14 38.25
C VAL A 344 -20.18 10.26 37.22
N ARG A 345 -21.29 10.77 36.70
CA ARG A 345 -22.08 10.14 35.65
C ARG A 345 -21.83 10.84 34.33
N THR A 346 -21.66 10.08 33.26
CA THR A 346 -21.59 10.62 31.89
C THR A 346 -22.75 10.16 31.03
N THR A 347 -23.09 10.95 30.01
CA THR A 347 -24.00 10.52 28.94
C THR A 347 -23.33 10.75 27.59
N PRO A 348 -23.05 9.69 26.80
CA PRO A 348 -23.18 8.26 27.17
C PRO A 348 -22.26 7.84 28.34
N PRO A 349 -22.55 6.72 29.04
CA PRO A 349 -21.72 6.20 30.14
C PRO A 349 -20.33 5.79 29.65
N VAL A 350 -19.27 6.26 30.32
CA VAL A 350 -17.88 6.01 29.92
C VAL A 350 -17.56 4.51 29.74
N GLU A 351 -16.74 4.20 28.74
CA GLU A 351 -16.23 2.85 28.48
C GLU A 351 -14.88 2.59 29.17
N PHE A 352 -14.16 3.66 29.52
CA PHE A 352 -12.84 3.59 30.16
C PHE A 352 -12.87 4.18 31.57
N LEU A 353 -12.18 3.50 32.50
CA LEU A 353 -12.02 3.98 33.87
C LEU A 353 -11.11 5.21 33.88
N THR A 354 -11.58 6.31 34.48
CA THR A 354 -10.81 7.55 34.61
C THR A 354 -10.79 8.02 36.08
N PRO A 355 -9.65 8.48 36.62
CA PRO A 355 -9.57 8.90 38.03
C PRO A 355 -10.42 10.13 38.33
N ILE A 356 -11.13 10.12 39.47
CA ILE A 356 -11.83 11.30 40.00
C ILE A 356 -10.87 12.15 40.83
N THR A 357 -10.90 13.45 40.62
CA THR A 357 -10.28 14.46 41.48
C THR A 357 -11.35 15.41 42.02
N ILE A 358 -11.11 15.98 43.20
CA ILE A 358 -12.03 16.89 43.87
C ILE A 358 -11.24 18.04 44.43
N GLN A 359 -11.78 19.24 44.30
CA GLN A 359 -11.21 20.43 44.91
C GLN A 359 -12.32 21.37 45.42
N PRO A 360 -12.05 22.19 46.45
CA PRO A 360 -12.97 23.21 46.92
C PRO A 360 -13.33 24.19 45.78
N SER A 361 -14.59 24.61 45.68
CA SER A 361 -15.00 25.56 44.64
C SER A 361 -14.57 27.01 44.95
N THR A 362 -14.45 27.32 46.24
CA THR A 362 -13.99 28.61 46.75
C THR A 362 -12.99 28.42 47.88
N SER A 363 -12.24 29.47 48.22
CA SER A 363 -11.34 29.47 49.38
C SER A 363 -12.08 29.38 50.73
N SER A 364 -13.40 29.54 50.74
CA SER A 364 -14.25 29.43 51.93
C SER A 364 -14.81 28.01 52.15
N ASP A 365 -14.65 27.13 51.16
CA ASP A 365 -15.04 25.73 51.26
C ASP A 365 -13.93 24.92 51.95
N ALA A 366 -14.31 23.84 52.62
CA ALA A 366 -13.35 23.02 53.34
C ALA A 366 -12.57 22.08 52.41
N GLU A 367 -11.44 21.57 52.89
CA GLU A 367 -10.63 20.60 52.15
C GLU A 367 -11.39 19.28 51.94
N ALA A 368 -11.22 18.71 50.74
CA ALA A 368 -11.77 17.42 50.34
C ALA A 368 -10.65 16.59 49.70
N THR A 369 -10.51 15.34 50.14
CA THR A 369 -9.44 14.45 49.70
C THR A 369 -10.03 13.13 49.21
N VAL A 370 -9.65 12.73 48.00
CA VAL A 370 -9.99 11.40 47.47
C VAL A 370 -9.13 10.36 48.18
N THR A 371 -9.74 9.43 48.91
CA THR A 371 -9.04 8.51 49.82
C THR A 371 -8.82 7.11 49.27
N GLY A 372 -9.28 6.84 48.04
CA GLY A 372 -9.19 5.53 47.43
C GLY A 372 -9.35 5.55 45.91
N PRO A 373 -9.18 4.40 45.24
CA PRO A 373 -9.23 4.31 43.80
C PRO A 373 -10.63 4.62 43.27
N THR A 374 -10.68 5.18 42.06
CA THR A 374 -11.94 5.28 41.31
C THR A 374 -12.36 3.91 40.81
N THR A 375 -13.66 3.61 40.91
CA THR A 375 -14.30 2.39 40.43
C THR A 375 -15.37 2.75 39.40
N LEU A 376 -15.64 1.85 38.44
CA LEU A 376 -16.73 2.00 37.48
C LEU A 376 -17.85 1.02 37.86
N VAL A 377 -19.00 1.55 38.29
CA VAL A 377 -20.15 0.76 38.74
C VAL A 377 -21.37 1.22 37.97
N ALA A 378 -22.01 0.32 37.22
CA ALA A 378 -23.21 0.61 36.43
C ALA A 378 -23.08 1.84 35.49
N GLY A 379 -21.89 2.08 34.94
CA GLY A 379 -21.62 3.21 34.04
C GLY A 379 -21.33 4.54 34.76
N GLU A 380 -21.18 4.53 36.08
CA GLU A 380 -20.79 5.70 36.87
C GLU A 380 -19.40 5.51 37.49
N LEU A 381 -18.57 6.55 37.43
CA LEU A 381 -17.29 6.58 38.13
C LEU A 381 -17.56 6.95 39.59
N ARG A 382 -16.94 6.23 40.53
CA ARG A 382 -17.16 6.39 41.97
C ARG A 382 -15.84 6.38 42.72
N ALA A 383 -15.62 7.33 43.62
CA ALA A 383 -14.43 7.38 44.46
C ALA A 383 -14.79 7.79 45.90
N PRO A 384 -14.18 7.17 46.92
CA PRO A 384 -14.36 7.59 48.31
C PRO A 384 -13.64 8.91 48.57
N VAL A 385 -14.26 9.76 49.39
CA VAL A 385 -13.82 11.14 49.66
C VAL A 385 -14.00 11.44 51.14
N ASP A 386 -12.97 12.00 51.72
CA ASP A 386 -13.01 12.56 53.07
C ASP A 386 -13.14 14.09 52.94
N ILE A 387 -14.15 14.65 53.60
CA ILE A 387 -14.40 16.09 53.64
C ILE A 387 -14.36 16.54 55.08
N VAL A 388 -13.49 17.49 55.40
CA VAL A 388 -13.46 18.11 56.73
C VAL A 388 -14.58 19.15 56.79
N LEU A 389 -15.44 19.13 57.80
CA LEU A 389 -16.50 20.13 57.95
C LEU A 389 -15.89 21.44 58.41
N ARG A 390 -16.18 22.54 57.71
CA ARG A 390 -15.64 23.85 58.10
C ARG A 390 -16.28 24.36 59.38
N ASP A 391 -15.55 25.18 60.12
CA ASP A 391 -16.14 26.09 61.08
C ASP A 391 -16.85 27.24 60.35
N THR A 392 -18.09 27.48 60.75
CA THR A 392 -18.94 28.51 60.15
C THR A 392 -19.33 29.61 61.12
N GLY A 393 -19.08 29.45 62.42
CA GLY A 393 -19.58 30.36 63.45
C GLY A 393 -21.10 30.54 63.45
N LEU A 394 -21.85 29.61 62.86
CA LEU A 394 -23.31 29.61 62.80
C LEU A 394 -23.93 28.87 63.98
N ASP A 395 -25.19 29.16 64.28
CA ASP A 395 -25.93 28.49 65.36
C ASP A 395 -26.14 26.99 65.05
N PRO A 396 -26.12 26.11 66.09
CA PRO A 396 -26.43 24.69 65.92
C PRO A 396 -27.78 24.45 65.24
N MET A 397 -27.92 23.28 64.60
CA MET A 397 -29.07 22.89 63.76
C MET A 397 -29.20 23.65 62.44
N THR A 398 -28.25 24.53 62.09
CA THR A 398 -28.21 25.16 60.76
C THR A 398 -27.72 24.17 59.70
N THR A 399 -28.42 24.07 58.57
CA THR A 399 -27.96 23.31 57.39
C THR A 399 -27.11 24.19 56.49
N ILE A 400 -25.93 23.71 56.14
CA ILE A 400 -24.91 24.41 55.37
C ILE A 400 -24.73 23.67 54.04
N THR A 401 -24.57 24.43 52.96
CA THR A 401 -24.21 23.88 51.65
C THR A 401 -22.78 24.30 51.33
N GLN A 402 -21.93 23.32 51.01
CA GLN A 402 -20.56 23.54 50.52
C GLN A 402 -20.46 23.02 49.10
N SER A 403 -19.79 23.79 48.24
CA SER A 403 -19.67 23.49 46.82
C SER A 403 -18.25 23.03 46.49
N TYR A 404 -18.15 21.96 45.74
CA TYR A 404 -16.90 21.34 45.32
C TYR A 404 -16.90 21.17 43.81
N ILE A 405 -15.73 21.22 43.21
CA ILE A 405 -15.57 20.88 41.80
C ILE A 405 -15.07 19.44 41.75
N ALA A 406 -15.97 18.52 41.36
CA ALA A 406 -15.59 17.15 41.05
C ALA A 406 -15.24 17.05 39.55
N GLN A 407 -14.14 16.38 39.26
CA GLN A 407 -13.57 16.25 37.93
C GLN A 407 -13.13 14.83 37.70
N SER A 408 -13.02 14.40 36.44
CA SER A 408 -12.16 13.26 36.10
C SER A 408 -10.95 13.73 35.30
N GLY A 409 -9.77 13.21 35.65
CA GLY A 409 -8.48 13.70 35.17
C GLY A 409 -8.33 13.68 33.66
N ASN A 410 -8.93 12.70 32.98
CA ASN A 410 -8.91 12.58 31.51
C ASN A 410 -9.91 13.49 30.79
N PHE A 411 -10.75 14.23 31.50
CA PHE A 411 -11.62 15.26 30.92
C PHE A 411 -11.00 16.67 30.98
N VAL A 412 -9.90 16.85 31.71
CA VAL A 412 -9.26 18.15 31.94
C VAL A 412 -8.47 18.59 30.71
N GLY A 413 -8.83 19.73 30.10
CA GLY A 413 -8.05 20.38 29.03
C GLY A 413 -8.80 20.73 27.74
N TYR A 414 -10.06 20.30 27.56
CA TYR A 414 -10.94 20.97 26.60
C TYR A 414 -11.31 22.30 27.24
N ARG A 415 -10.83 23.45 26.71
CA ARG A 415 -11.19 24.78 27.23
C ARG A 415 -12.63 25.19 26.89
N LEU A 416 -13.60 24.31 27.13
CA LEU A 416 -14.80 24.78 27.76
C LEU A 416 -14.40 24.95 29.24
N PRO A 417 -14.41 26.16 29.84
CA PRO A 417 -14.62 26.17 31.29
C PRO A 417 -15.83 25.23 31.50
N TRP A 418 -15.77 24.31 32.47
CA TRP A 418 -16.84 23.33 32.75
C TRP A 418 -16.85 21.98 31.97
N TYR A 419 -16.05 21.71 30.93
CA TYR A 419 -16.03 20.34 30.37
C TYR A 419 -15.26 19.38 31.26
N GLY A 420 -15.91 18.29 31.66
CA GLY A 420 -15.33 17.35 32.62
C GLY A 420 -15.40 17.79 34.08
N THR A 421 -15.90 19.00 34.35
CA THR A 421 -15.95 19.58 35.69
C THR A 421 -17.38 20.03 35.97
N ASN A 422 -17.97 19.55 37.05
CA ASN A 422 -19.30 19.97 37.45
C ASN A 422 -19.32 20.22 38.96
N THR A 423 -20.03 21.28 39.35
CA THR A 423 -20.18 21.63 40.76
C THR A 423 -21.02 20.55 41.42
N THR A 424 -20.44 19.91 42.43
CA THR A 424 -21.15 18.99 43.32
C THR A 424 -21.27 19.64 44.69
N GLU A 425 -22.43 19.49 45.32
CA GLU A 425 -22.72 20.12 46.60
C GLU A 425 -22.82 19.05 47.70
N LEU A 426 -22.16 19.30 48.82
CA LEU A 426 -22.43 18.58 50.06
C LEU A 426 -23.29 19.48 50.95
N ARG A 427 -24.44 18.95 51.38
CA ARG A 427 -25.23 19.58 52.45
C ARG A 427 -24.90 18.91 53.77
N TRP A 428 -24.79 19.68 54.85
CA TRP A 428 -24.63 19.10 56.17
C TRP A 428 -25.28 19.93 57.25
N THR A 429 -25.76 19.27 58.31
CA THR A 429 -26.41 19.93 59.45
C THR A 429 -25.45 20.01 60.64
N LEU A 430 -25.30 21.21 61.19
CA LEU A 430 -24.48 21.46 62.37
C LEU A 430 -25.12 20.80 63.60
N LEU A 431 -24.39 19.92 64.28
CA LEU A 431 -24.87 19.29 65.50
C LEU A 431 -24.77 20.24 66.72
N PRO A 432 -25.63 20.05 67.75
CA PRO A 432 -25.62 20.81 69.00
C PRO A 432 -24.28 20.84 69.75
#